data_AF-A0A7S3JEG8-F1
#
_entry.id   AF-A0A7S3JEG8-F1
#
_cell.length_a   1.000
_cell.length_b   1.000
_cell.length_c   1.000
_cell.angle_alpha   90.00
_cell.angle_beta   90.00
_cell.angle_gamma   90.00
#
_symmetry.space_group_name_H-M   'P 1'
#
loop_
_entity.id
_entity.type
_entity.pdbx_description
1 polymer ?
#
loop_
_entity_poly.entity_id
_entity_poly.type
_entity_poly.pdbx_seq_one_letter_code
_entity_poly.pdbx_strand_id
1 'polypeptide(L)'
;KMREIQDKWKLIPEFLKIRGLVKQHIDSFNYFVNVEVHEIVKANSEIRCPHDENFFLRFNKIEIGKPSIEEEFIINNIMPHECRLRDLTYGAPITVDISYIR
;
A
#
# COMPACT_ATOMS: atom_id res chain seq x y z
N LYS A 1 26.73 15.65 40.28
CA LYS A 1 27.19 16.44 39.11
C LYS A 1 26.98 15.59 37.87
N MET A 2 25.91 15.85 37.09
CA MET A 2 25.71 15.18 35.79
C MET A 2 26.89 15.55 34.89
N ARG A 3 27.60 14.54 34.37
CA ARG A 3 28.65 14.77 33.37
C ARG A 3 27.95 15.13 32.06
N GLU A 4 28.13 16.36 31.59
CA GLU A 4 27.74 16.69 30.22
C GLU A 4 28.57 15.82 29.27
N ILE A 5 27.87 14.93 28.58
CA ILE A 5 28.46 14.15 27.50
C ILE A 5 28.71 15.14 26.36
N GLN A 6 29.95 15.61 26.22
CA GLN A 6 30.36 16.30 25.00
C GLN A 6 30.13 15.36 23.81
N ASP A 7 29.71 15.93 22.67
CA ASP A 7 29.44 15.21 21.41
C ASP A 7 28.10 14.45 21.26
N LYS A 8 27.06 14.76 22.04
CA LYS A 8 25.69 14.25 21.76
C LYS A 8 25.24 14.48 20.30
N TRP A 9 25.68 15.58 19.69
CA TRP A 9 25.36 15.94 18.31
C TRP A 9 25.98 15.00 17.27
N LYS A 10 27.03 14.24 17.60
CA LYS A 10 27.63 13.24 16.70
C LYS A 10 26.78 11.97 16.57
N LEU A 11 25.90 11.69 17.53
CA LEU A 11 24.99 10.53 17.48
C LEU A 11 23.83 10.72 16.49
N ILE A 12 23.38 11.96 16.30
CA ILE A 12 22.27 12.31 15.40
C ILE A 12 22.56 11.93 13.94
N PRO A 13 23.69 12.32 13.32
CA PRO A 13 23.98 11.93 11.94
C PRO A 13 24.16 10.42 11.79
N GLU A 14 24.72 9.74 12.80
CA GLU A 14 24.89 8.29 12.75
C GLU A 14 23.54 7.55 12.86
N PHE A 15 22.64 8.03 13.72
CA PHE A 15 21.27 7.55 13.82
C PHE A 15 20.48 7.80 12.52
N LEU A 16 20.64 8.97 11.91
CA LEU A 16 19.98 9.33 10.64
C LEU A 16 20.50 8.50 9.46
N LYS A 17 21.77 8.10 9.45
CA LYS A 17 22.30 7.16 8.43
C LYS A 17 21.63 5.79 8.52
N ILE A 18 21.43 5.28 9.74
CA ILE A 18 20.90 3.93 9.97
C ILE A 18 19.39 3.90 9.76
N ARG A 19 18.66 4.87 10.31
CA ARG A 19 17.20 4.88 10.28
C ARG A 19 16.62 5.66 9.11
N GLY A 20 17.35 6.59 8.49
CA GLY A 20 16.81 7.46 7.44
C GLY A 20 15.76 8.44 7.97
N LEU A 21 15.72 9.66 7.41
CA LEU A 21 14.79 10.70 7.87
C LEU A 21 13.32 10.37 7.56
N VAL A 22 13.07 9.67 6.44
CA VAL A 22 11.71 9.45 5.87
C VAL A 22 11.26 7.99 6.00
N LYS A 23 12.02 7.16 6.72
CA LYS A 23 11.77 5.73 6.77
C LYS A 23 10.46 5.36 7.45
N GLN A 24 9.97 6.17 8.40
CA GLN A 24 8.70 5.92 9.07
C GLN A 24 7.52 5.82 8.10
N HIS A 25 7.45 6.71 7.11
CA HIS A 25 6.39 6.69 6.11
C HIS A 25 6.50 5.47 5.18
N ILE A 26 7.73 5.12 4.79
CA ILE A 26 7.99 3.97 3.92
C ILE A 26 7.67 2.66 4.66
N ASP A 27 8.11 2.53 5.91
CA ASP A 27 7.86 1.34 6.73
C ASP A 27 6.35 1.19 7.01
N SER A 28 5.64 2.27 7.33
CA SER A 28 4.20 2.26 7.53
C SER A 28 3.45 1.88 6.25
N PHE A 29 3.83 2.43 5.10
CA PHE A 29 3.21 2.10 3.82
C PHE A 29 3.47 0.65 3.42
N ASN A 30 4.71 0.17 3.60
CA ASN A 30 5.06 -1.23 3.34
C ASN A 30 4.26 -2.18 4.24
N TYR A 31 4.08 -1.85 5.50
CA TYR A 31 3.26 -2.65 6.42
C TYR A 31 1.79 -2.68 5.97
N PHE A 32 1.22 -1.53 5.60
CA PHE A 32 -0.14 -1.43 5.10
C PHE A 32 -0.37 -2.31 3.86
N VAL A 33 0.50 -2.17 2.85
CA VAL A 33 0.40 -2.91 1.58
C VAL A 33 0.55 -4.42 1.77
N ASN A 34 1.49 -4.85 2.63
CA ASN A 34 1.79 -6.28 2.78
C ASN A 34 0.87 -6.98 3.78
N VAL A 35 0.38 -6.30 4.81
CA VAL A 35 -0.34 -6.92 5.94
C VAL A 35 -1.75 -6.37 6.06
N GLU A 36 -1.90 -5.09 6.39
CA GLU A 36 -3.21 -4.53 6.79
C GLU A 36 -4.26 -4.63 5.70
N VAL A 37 -3.89 -4.44 4.43
CA VAL A 37 -4.84 -4.58 3.30
C VAL A 37 -5.44 -5.98 3.25
N HIS A 38 -4.65 -7.02 3.49
CA HIS A 38 -5.14 -8.40 3.49
C HIS A 38 -6.06 -8.66 4.69
N GLU A 39 -5.75 -8.08 5.85
CA GLU A 39 -6.58 -8.18 7.06
C GLU A 39 -7.92 -7.46 6.90
N ILE A 40 -7.93 -6.28 6.28
CA ILE A 40 -9.15 -5.49 6.01
C ILE A 40 -10.10 -6.26 5.07
N VAL A 41 -9.56 -6.86 4.00
CA VAL A 41 -10.37 -7.66 3.06
C VAL A 41 -10.90 -8.92 3.74
N LYS A 42 -10.07 -9.58 4.58
CA LYS A 42 -10.49 -10.76 5.34
C LYS A 42 -11.59 -10.44 6.34
N ALA A 43 -11.55 -9.27 6.97
CA ALA A 43 -12.61 -8.83 7.88
C ALA A 43 -13.94 -8.58 7.16
N ASN A 44 -13.90 -8.14 5.89
CA ASN A 44 -15.07 -7.86 5.06
C ASN A 44 -15.25 -8.93 3.98
N SER A 45 -15.03 -10.20 4.31
CA SER A 45 -14.89 -11.27 3.33
C SER A 45 -16.16 -11.58 2.53
N GLU A 46 -17.34 -11.22 3.03
CA GLU A 46 -18.62 -11.61 2.44
C GLU A 46 -19.54 -10.40 2.22
N ILE A 47 -20.03 -10.27 0.99
CA ILE A 47 -21.08 -9.31 0.63
C ILE A 47 -22.35 -10.11 0.34
N ARG A 48 -23.42 -9.79 1.05
CA ARG A 48 -24.74 -10.43 0.88
C ARG A 48 -25.68 -9.51 0.12
N CYS A 49 -26.49 -10.09 -0.76
CA CYS A 49 -27.58 -9.36 -1.40
C CYS A 49 -28.71 -9.13 -0.38
N PRO A 50 -29.26 -7.91 -0.25
CA PRO A 50 -30.40 -7.66 0.64
C PRO A 50 -31.72 -8.27 0.13
N HIS A 51 -31.83 -8.59 -1.16
CA HIS A 51 -33.05 -9.14 -1.78
C HIS A 51 -33.07 -10.67 -1.89
N ASP A 52 -31.89 -11.32 -1.90
CA ASP A 52 -31.75 -12.77 -2.04
C ASP A 52 -30.73 -13.30 -1.03
N GLU A 53 -31.20 -14.04 -0.03
CA GLU A 53 -30.35 -14.59 1.04
C GLU A 53 -29.39 -15.68 0.55
N ASN A 54 -29.69 -16.33 -0.58
CA ASN A 54 -28.85 -17.39 -1.15
C ASN A 54 -27.68 -16.84 -1.99
N PHE A 55 -27.70 -15.56 -2.36
CA PHE A 55 -26.67 -14.96 -3.18
C PHE A 55 -25.66 -14.19 -2.34
N PHE A 56 -24.42 -14.70 -2.29
CA PHE A 56 -23.31 -14.01 -1.63
C PHE A 56 -22.05 -14.03 -2.49
N LEU A 57 -21.28 -12.95 -2.37
CA LEU A 57 -19.96 -12.77 -2.96
C LEU A 57 -18.91 -12.92 -1.86
N ARG A 58 -17.89 -13.73 -2.10
CA ARG A 58 -16.78 -13.94 -1.17
C ARG A 58 -15.45 -13.54 -1.80
N PHE A 59 -14.72 -12.67 -1.11
CA PHE A 59 -13.36 -12.29 -1.47
C PHE A 59 -12.38 -13.36 -1.01
N ASN A 60 -11.58 -13.90 -1.94
CA ASN A 60 -10.62 -14.97 -1.67
C ASN A 60 -9.20 -14.45 -1.51
N LYS A 61 -8.70 -13.73 -2.52
CA LYS A 61 -7.30 -13.29 -2.57
C LYS A 61 -7.22 -11.90 -3.17
N ILE A 62 -6.53 -10.98 -2.49
CA ILE A 62 -6.22 -9.64 -3.00
C ILE A 62 -4.79 -9.62 -3.52
N GLU A 63 -4.58 -8.96 -4.66
CA GLU A 63 -3.28 -8.73 -5.25
C GLU A 63 -3.16 -7.27 -5.68
N ILE A 64 -1.99 -6.68 -5.39
CA ILE A 64 -1.68 -5.29 -5.76
C ILE A 64 -0.69 -5.36 -6.91
N GLY A 65 -1.09 -4.81 -8.05
CA GLY A 65 -0.31 -4.80 -9.28
C GLY A 65 0.86 -3.82 -9.24
N LYS A 66 1.49 -3.63 -10.40
CA LYS A 66 2.51 -2.60 -10.57
C LYS A 66 1.87 -1.26 -10.94
N PRO A 67 2.53 -0.13 -10.65
CA PRO A 67 2.05 1.18 -11.06
C PRO A 67 1.87 1.26 -12.57
N SER A 68 0.63 1.45 -13.01
CA SER A 68 0.26 1.40 -14.41
C SER A 68 -0.90 2.34 -14.70
N ILE A 69 -0.94 2.88 -15.91
CA ILE A 69 -2.05 3.67 -16.43
C ILE A 69 -2.69 2.91 -17.60
N GLU A 70 -4.01 3.00 -17.69
CA GLU A 70 -4.77 2.54 -18.84
C GLU A 70 -5.00 3.73 -19.78
N GLU A 71 -4.34 3.72 -20.94
CA GLU A 71 -4.53 4.70 -22.01
C GLU A 71 -4.97 3.94 -23.26
N GLU A 72 -6.12 4.27 -23.84
CA GLU A 72 -6.63 3.67 -25.09
C GLU A 72 -6.63 2.13 -25.09
N PHE A 73 -7.07 1.51 -24.00
CA PHE A 73 -7.09 0.04 -23.78
C PHE A 73 -5.71 -0.62 -23.67
N ILE A 74 -4.63 0.16 -23.56
CA ILE A 74 -3.27 -0.35 -23.36
C ILE A 74 -2.84 -0.02 -21.92
N ILE A 75 -2.42 -1.05 -21.19
CA ILE A 75 -1.87 -0.91 -19.85
C ILE A 75 -0.37 -0.66 -19.96
N ASN A 76 0.05 0.57 -19.65
CA ASN A 76 1.45 0.96 -19.66
C ASN A 76 1.96 1.12 -18.22
N ASN A 77 3.15 0.59 -17.96
CA ASN A 77 3.84 0.84 -16.69
C ASN A 77 4.37 2.26 -16.68
N ILE A 78 4.21 2.94 -15.55
CA ILE A 78 4.58 4.36 -15.40
C ILE A 78 5.69 4.55 -14.38
N MET A 79 6.58 5.50 -14.62
CA MET A 79 7.55 5.95 -13.62
C MET A 79 7.05 7.21 -12.87
N PRO A 80 7.47 7.41 -11.61
CA PRO A 80 7.07 8.59 -10.84
C PRO A 80 7.44 9.93 -11.51
N HIS A 81 8.53 9.96 -12.28
CA HIS A 81 8.96 11.17 -12.99
C HIS A 81 7.99 11.53 -14.12
N GLU A 82 7.58 10.55 -14.91
CA GLU A 82 6.61 10.71 -16.00
C GLU A 82 5.26 11.18 -15.45
N CYS A 83 4.84 10.64 -14.31
CA CYS A 83 3.63 11.06 -13.63
C CYS A 83 3.66 12.55 -13.27
N ARG A 84 4.80 13.04 -12.78
CA ARG A 84 4.96 14.46 -12.41
C ARG A 84 5.02 15.39 -13.63
N LEU A 85 5.53 14.92 -14.76
CA LEU A 85 5.60 15.74 -15.98
C LEU A 85 4.26 15.86 -16.70
N ARG A 86 3.43 14.81 -16.62
CA ARG A 86 2.14 14.71 -17.30
C ARG A 86 0.94 14.98 -16.38
N ASP A 87 1.17 15.41 -15.14
CA ASP A 87 0.16 15.56 -14.09
C ASP A 87 -0.73 14.31 -13.90
N LEU A 88 -0.11 13.12 -13.95
CA LEU A 88 -0.76 11.84 -13.72
C LEU A 88 -0.60 11.37 -12.28
N THR A 89 -1.51 10.49 -11.85
CA THR A 89 -1.44 9.85 -10.53
C THR A 89 -0.61 8.56 -10.60
N TYR A 90 0.40 8.44 -9.73
CA TYR A 90 1.17 7.21 -9.57
C TYR A 90 0.36 6.17 -8.78
N GLY A 91 -0.46 5.39 -9.49
CA GLY A 91 -1.35 4.38 -8.91
C GLY A 91 -1.09 2.99 -9.49
N ALA A 92 -1.40 1.96 -8.70
CA ALA A 92 -1.37 0.56 -9.12
C ALA A 92 -2.79 -0.04 -9.01
N PRO A 93 -3.18 -0.94 -9.91
CA PRO A 93 -4.47 -1.61 -9.84
C PRO A 93 -4.48 -2.61 -8.69
N ILE A 94 -5.59 -2.66 -7.96
CA ILE A 94 -5.84 -3.63 -6.89
C ILE A 94 -6.90 -4.60 -7.41
N THR A 95 -6.53 -5.87 -7.55
CA THR A 95 -7.40 -6.93 -8.05
C THR A 95 -7.75 -7.89 -6.93
N VAL A 96 -8.97 -8.45 -6.96
CA VAL A 96 -9.42 -9.44 -5.98
C VAL A 96 -10.11 -10.60 -6.66
N ASP A 97 -9.74 -11.81 -6.28
CA ASP A 97 -10.40 -13.03 -6.69
C ASP A 97 -11.71 -13.18 -5.92
N ILE A 98 -12.82 -13.29 -6.64
CA ILE A 98 -14.16 -13.40 -6.07
C ILE A 98 -14.72 -14.79 -6.37
N SER A 99 -15.32 -15.41 -5.37
CA SER A 99 -16.17 -16.58 -5.54
C SER A 99 -17.62 -16.21 -5.22
N TYR A 100 -18.56 -16.72 -6.00
CA TYR A 100 -19.98 -16.50 -5.77
C TYR A 100 -20.74 -17.83 -5.82
N ILE A 101 -21.80 -17.92 -5.02
CA ILE A 101 -22.76 -19.02 -5.08
C ILE A 101 -24.08 -18.45 -5.59
N ARG A 102 -24.74 -19.21 -6.47
CA ARG A 102 -26.06 -18.90 -7.02
C ARG A 102 -27.10 -19.83 -6.40
#